data_AF-A0A4Q9MPR6-F1
#
_entry.id   AF-A0A4Q9MPR6-F1
#
_cell.length_a   1.000
_cell.length_b   1.000
_cell.length_c   1.000
_cell.angle_alpha   90.00
_cell.angle_beta   90.00
_cell.angle_gamma   90.00
#
_symmetry.space_group_name_H-M   'P 1'
#
loop_
_entity.id
_entity.type
_entity.pdbx_description
1 polymer ?
#
loop_
_entity_poly.entity_id
_entity_poly.type
_entity_poly.pdbx_seq_one_letter_code
_entity_poly.pdbx_strand_id
1 'polypeptide(L)'
;MFPTTIRAVPSEEDLIAALQQYARECLPLQRRIQRLGAELNYHIKSSKLKQLNAKYNIPTARKPPPLPTSTTLICGQMANDPHRRRGPNAIKKQLALESFQIPRCVLTTALSSHS
;
A
#
# COMPACT_ATOMS: atom_id res chain seq x y z
N MET A 1 24.93 26.43 17.79
CA MET A 1 25.04 24.96 17.61
C MET A 1 23.81 24.49 16.86
N PHE A 2 23.94 24.14 15.58
CA PHE A 2 22.88 23.43 14.87
C PHE A 2 23.08 21.94 15.16
N PRO A 3 22.07 21.19 15.62
CA PRO A 3 22.21 19.75 15.73
C PRO A 3 22.42 19.21 14.32
N THR A 4 23.64 18.77 14.03
CA THR A 4 23.98 17.97 12.86
C THR A 4 23.06 16.77 12.90
N THR A 5 22.02 16.80 12.07
CA THR A 5 21.07 15.70 11.93
C THR A 5 21.87 14.56 11.33
N ILE A 6 22.44 13.71 12.18
CA ILE A 6 23.02 12.45 11.77
C ILE A 6 21.88 11.74 11.05
N ARG A 7 22.01 11.64 9.74
CA ARG A 7 21.03 11.04 8.85
C ARG A 7 21.08 9.55 9.11
N ALA A 8 20.45 9.13 10.22
CA ALA A 8 20.36 7.74 10.63
C ALA A 8 19.66 7.00 9.49
N VAL A 9 20.44 6.22 8.75
CA VAL A 9 19.89 5.31 7.76
C VAL A 9 19.41 4.11 8.57
N PRO A 10 18.09 3.86 8.63
CA PRO A 10 17.58 2.70 9.34
C PRO A 10 18.14 1.43 8.69
N SER A 11 18.23 0.35 9.46
CA SER A 11 18.56 -0.97 8.94
C SER A 11 17.65 -1.31 7.76
N GLU A 12 18.19 -1.99 6.75
CA GLU A 12 17.44 -2.31 5.54
C GLU A 12 16.17 -3.14 5.85
N GLU A 13 16.28 -4.07 6.80
CA GLU A 13 15.17 -4.91 7.27
C GLU A 13 14.04 -4.07 7.88
N ASP A 14 14.36 -3.17 8.83
CA ASP A 14 13.39 -2.29 9.48
C ASP A 14 12.70 -1.36 8.47
N LEU A 15 13.47 -0.84 7.51
CA LEU A 15 12.94 0.00 6.44
C LEU A 15 11.96 -0.77 5.55
N ILE A 16 12.31 -2.00 5.16
CA ILE A 16 11.44 -2.86 4.34
C ILE A 16 10.16 -3.19 5.11
N ALA A 17 10.28 -3.61 6.37
CA ALA A 17 9.15 -3.95 7.23
C ALA A 17 8.18 -2.77 7.37
N ALA A 18 8.71 -1.58 7.68
CA ALA A 18 7.92 -0.36 7.79
C ALA A 18 7.21 -0.03 6.47
N LEU A 19 7.93 -0.07 5.33
CA LEU A 19 7.35 0.24 4.02
C LEU A 19 6.25 -0.75 3.61
N GLN A 20 6.40 -2.05 3.94
CA GLN A 20 5.39 -3.07 3.71
C GLN A 20 4.16 -2.83 4.60
N GLN A 21 4.35 -2.53 5.88
CA GLN A 21 3.26 -2.19 6.79
C GLN A 21 2.47 -0.98 6.29
N TYR A 22 3.16 0.10 5.91
CA TYR A 22 2.52 1.29 5.36
C TYR A 22 1.79 1.03 4.03
N ALA A 23 2.25 0.05 3.27
CA ALA A 23 1.52 -0.44 2.10
C ALA A 23 0.23 -1.14 2.53
N ARG A 24 0.27 -2.06 3.49
CA ARG A 24 -0.93 -2.75 4.00
C ARG A 24 -1.98 -1.78 4.55
N GLU A 25 -1.54 -0.73 5.23
CA GLU A 25 -2.41 0.33 5.76
C GLU A 25 -2.95 1.30 4.69
N CYS A 26 -2.60 1.11 3.41
CA CYS A 26 -2.98 2.01 2.31
C CYS A 26 -2.61 3.49 2.54
N LEU A 27 -1.54 3.76 3.30
CA LEU A 27 -1.18 5.14 3.63
C LEU A 27 -0.77 5.95 2.39
N PRO A 28 -1.23 7.21 2.26
CA PRO A 28 -0.77 8.14 1.25
C PRO A 28 0.75 8.38 1.37
N LEU A 29 1.41 8.67 0.24
CA LEU A 29 2.87 8.89 0.19
C LEU A 29 3.36 9.92 1.22
N GLN A 30 2.65 11.04 1.38
CA GLN A 30 3.03 12.09 2.34
C GLN A 30 2.97 11.59 3.80
N ARG A 31 1.95 10.79 4.15
CA ARG A 31 1.83 10.18 5.46
C ARG A 31 2.93 9.16 5.72
N ARG A 32 3.33 8.38 4.71
CA ARG A 32 4.47 7.46 4.84
C ARG A 32 5.78 8.20 5.15
N ILE A 33 6.03 9.33 4.48
CA ILE A 33 7.22 10.17 4.74
C ILE A 33 7.21 10.71 6.16
N GLN A 34 6.05 11.21 6.63
CA GLN A 34 5.90 11.70 8.00
C GLN A 34 6.17 10.59 9.01
N ARG A 35 5.62 9.39 8.82
CA ARG A 35 5.87 8.24 9.70
C ARG A 35 7.31 7.77 9.67
N LEU A 36 7.95 7.69 8.51
CA LEU A 36 9.37 7.36 8.42
C LEU A 36 10.25 8.34 9.23
N GLY A 37 9.91 9.62 9.18
CA GLY A 37 10.56 10.63 10.01
C GLY A 37 10.28 10.46 11.51
N ALA A 38 9.04 10.14 11.89
CA ALA A 38 8.65 10.00 13.29
C ALA A 38 9.13 8.70 13.95
N GLU A 39 9.06 7.57 13.25
CA GLU A 39 9.34 6.24 13.79
C GLU A 39 10.81 5.84 13.61
N LEU A 40 11.43 6.21 12.49
CA LEU A 40 12.80 5.79 12.12
C LEU A 40 13.79 6.96 12.03
N ASN A 41 13.37 8.19 12.37
CA ASN A 41 14.15 9.42 12.14
C ASN A 41 14.65 9.58 10.68
N TYR A 42 13.96 8.94 9.73
CA TYR A 42 14.38 8.86 8.34
C TYR A 42 13.64 9.86 7.46
N HIS A 43 14.17 11.08 7.39
CA HIS A 43 13.60 12.17 6.61
C HIS A 43 14.01 12.08 5.14
N ILE A 44 13.06 11.72 4.28
CA ILE A 44 13.27 11.58 2.83
C ILE A 44 12.25 12.36 2.00
N LYS A 45 12.62 12.68 0.77
CA LYS A 45 11.70 13.25 -0.23
C LYS A 45 10.87 12.16 -0.90
N SER A 46 9.73 12.55 -1.47
CA SER A 46 8.80 11.64 -2.16
C SER A 46 9.43 10.89 -3.35
N SER A 47 10.40 11.48 -4.05
CA SER A 47 11.17 10.83 -5.10
C SER A 47 11.97 9.64 -4.56
N LYS A 48 12.65 9.82 -3.42
CA LYS A 48 13.43 8.75 -2.78
C LYS A 48 12.51 7.64 -2.27
N LEU A 49 11.35 7.97 -1.69
CA LEU A 49 10.37 6.97 -1.28
C LEU A 49 9.89 6.12 -2.46
N LYS A 50 9.63 6.73 -3.62
CA LYS A 50 9.26 5.98 -4.84
C LYS A 50 10.39 5.04 -5.31
N GLN A 51 11.63 5.49 -5.25
CA GLN A 51 12.80 4.65 -5.56
C GLN A 51 12.92 3.47 -4.60
N LEU A 52 12.75 3.69 -3.29
CA LEU A 52 12.79 2.61 -2.29
C LEU A 52 11.64 1.62 -2.49
N ASN A 53 10.42 2.10 -2.75
CA ASN A 53 9.30 1.22 -3.07
C ASN A 53 9.58 0.35 -4.30
N ALA A 54 10.25 0.91 -5.32
CA ALA A 54 10.64 0.14 -6.50
C ALA A 54 11.77 -0.85 -6.18
N LYS A 55 12.79 -0.44 -5.43
CA LYS A 55 13.94 -1.26 -5.03
C LYS A 55 13.49 -2.49 -4.23
N TYR A 56 12.58 -2.30 -3.28
CA TYR A 56 12.11 -3.35 -2.37
C TYR A 56 10.80 -4.01 -2.82
N ASN A 57 10.39 -3.77 -4.07
CA ASN A 57 9.16 -4.32 -4.64
C ASN A 57 7.91 -4.13 -3.76
N ILE A 58 7.81 -2.97 -3.10
CA ILE A 58 6.69 -2.64 -2.21
C ILE A 58 5.42 -2.49 -3.06
N PRO A 59 4.32 -3.17 -2.70
CA PRO A 59 3.06 -3.07 -3.43
C PRO A 59 2.57 -1.62 -3.53
N THR A 60 2.21 -1.19 -4.73
CA THR A 60 1.62 0.13 -4.98
C THR A 60 0.45 0.02 -5.92
N ALA A 61 -0.55 0.90 -5.76
CA ALA A 61 -1.73 0.89 -6.62
C ALA A 61 -1.41 1.16 -8.11
N ARG A 62 -0.25 1.74 -8.44
CA ARG A 62 0.19 1.94 -9.83
C ARG A 62 0.77 0.69 -10.47
N LYS A 63 1.04 -0.35 -9.68
CA LYS A 63 1.50 -1.67 -10.13
C LYS A 63 0.58 -2.74 -9.53
N PRO A 64 -0.71 -2.76 -9.92
CA PRO A 64 -1.59 -3.81 -9.46
C PRO A 64 -1.19 -5.16 -10.07
N PRO A 65 -1.66 -6.27 -9.48
CA PRO A 65 -1.65 -7.57 -10.14
C PRO A 65 -2.33 -7.49 -11.52
N PRO A 66 -2.03 -8.42 -12.45
CA PRO A 66 -2.73 -8.51 -13.73
C PRO A 66 -4.25 -8.50 -13.56
N LEU A 67 -4.98 -7.96 -14.53
CA LEU A 67 -6.44 -7.84 -14.44
C LEU A 67 -7.14 -9.17 -14.10
N PRO A 68 -6.81 -10.32 -14.72
CA PRO A 68 -7.44 -11.59 -14.37
C PRO A 68 -7.23 -11.95 -12.89
N THR A 69 -5.99 -11.84 -12.41
CA THR A 69 -5.63 -12.09 -11.01
C THR A 69 -6.36 -11.13 -10.06
N SER A 70 -6.40 -9.85 -10.41
CA SER A 70 -7.13 -8.83 -9.64
C SER A 70 -8.62 -9.17 -9.55
N THR A 71 -9.26 -9.55 -10.66
CA THR A 71 -10.66 -9.95 -10.69
C THR A 71 -10.90 -11.18 -9.82
N THR A 72 -10.07 -12.22 -9.91
CA THR A 72 -10.17 -13.41 -9.07
C THR A 72 -10.12 -13.07 -7.57
N LEU A 73 -9.17 -12.21 -7.17
CA LEU A 73 -9.05 -11.76 -5.78
C LEU A 73 -10.29 -10.98 -5.32
N ILE A 74 -10.83 -10.11 -6.18
CA ILE A 74 -12.03 -9.33 -5.89
C ILE A 74 -13.25 -10.25 -5.75
N CYS A 75 -13.44 -11.19 -6.68
CA CYS A 75 -14.52 -12.17 -6.62
C CYS A 75 -14.42 -13.03 -5.35
N GLY A 76 -13.21 -13.43 -4.94
CA GLY A 76 -13.01 -14.14 -3.67
C GLY A 76 -13.47 -13.32 -2.46
N GLN A 77 -13.13 -12.03 -2.41
CA GLN A 77 -13.61 -11.14 -1.34
C GLN A 77 -15.13 -10.89 -1.39
N MET A 78 -15.73 -10.87 -2.58
CA MET A 78 -17.18 -10.78 -2.73
C MET A 78 -17.89 -12.05 -2.26
N ALA A 79 -17.34 -13.23 -2.54
CA ALA A 79 -17.88 -14.50 -2.04
C ALA A 79 -17.84 -14.57 -0.50
N ASN A 80 -16.81 -13.98 0.11
CA ASN A 80 -16.69 -13.82 1.56
C ASN A 80 -17.60 -12.73 2.15
N ASP A 81 -18.37 -12.02 1.32
CA ASP A 81 -19.38 -11.03 1.72
C ASP A 81 -20.74 -11.31 1.05
N PRO A 82 -21.46 -12.36 1.48
CA PRO A 82 -22.69 -12.82 0.82
C PRO A 82 -23.78 -11.76 0.76
N HIS A 83 -23.81 -10.86 1.75
CA HIS A 83 -24.77 -9.77 1.84
C HIS A 83 -24.31 -8.48 1.14
N ARG A 84 -23.16 -8.51 0.45
CA ARG A 84 -22.58 -7.39 -0.31
C ARG A 84 -22.53 -6.07 0.48
N ARG A 85 -22.33 -6.14 1.80
CA ARG A 85 -22.31 -4.97 2.69
C ARG A 85 -21.00 -4.19 2.57
N ARG A 86 -19.95 -4.80 2.01
CA ARG A 86 -18.64 -4.18 1.80
C ARG A 86 -18.61 -3.42 0.48
N GLY A 87 -18.58 -2.10 0.59
CA GLY A 87 -18.31 -1.24 -0.57
C GLY A 87 -16.87 -1.41 -1.12
N PRO A 88 -16.58 -0.82 -2.30
CA PRO A 88 -15.28 -0.95 -2.96
C PRO A 88 -14.07 -0.55 -2.10
N ASN A 89 -14.24 0.43 -1.21
CA ASN A 89 -13.18 0.87 -0.30
C ASN A 89 -12.88 -0.15 0.80
N ALA A 90 -13.87 -0.91 1.24
CA ALA A 90 -13.69 -1.94 2.26
C ALA A 90 -12.95 -3.15 1.67
N ILE A 91 -13.36 -3.61 0.48
CA ILE A 91 -12.69 -4.68 -0.26
C ILE A 91 -11.23 -4.28 -0.55
N LYS A 92 -11.00 -3.04 -1.00
CA LYS A 92 -9.64 -2.51 -1.20
C LYS A 92 -8.76 -2.63 0.03
N LYS A 93 -9.28 -2.28 1.21
CA LYS A 93 -8.52 -2.37 2.47
C LYS A 93 -8.21 -3.82 2.83
N GLN A 94 -9.16 -4.75 2.65
CA GLN A 94 -8.92 -6.17 2.91
C GLN A 94 -7.83 -6.73 1.99
N LEU A 95 -7.91 -6.45 0.69
CA LEU A 95 -6.88 -6.85 -0.27
C LEU A 95 -5.51 -6.23 0.06
N ALA A 96 -5.49 -4.99 0.55
CA ALA A 96 -4.25 -4.37 0.98
C ALA A 96 -3.61 -5.06 2.18
N LEU A 97 -4.40 -5.58 3.14
CA LEU A 97 -3.89 -6.39 4.25
C LEU A 97 -3.24 -7.69 3.74
N GLU A 98 -3.81 -8.28 2.69
CA GLU A 98 -3.24 -9.41 1.95
C GLU A 98 -2.07 -9.02 1.04
N SER A 99 -1.59 -7.77 1.12
CA SER A 99 -0.49 -7.20 0.31
C SER A 99 -0.82 -6.95 -1.16
N PHE A 100 -2.10 -7.00 -1.55
CA PHE A 100 -2.57 -6.68 -2.91
C PHE A 100 -3.08 -5.24 -3.00
N GLN A 101 -2.32 -4.38 -3.69
CA GLN A 101 -2.71 -3.00 -3.94
C GLN A 101 -3.45 -2.85 -5.27
N ILE A 102 -4.78 -2.87 -5.22
CA ILE A 102 -5.63 -2.72 -6.40
C ILE A 102 -6.23 -1.29 -6.47
N PRO A 103 -6.17 -0.61 -7.63
CA PRO A 103 -6.87 0.63 -7.88
C PRO A 103 -8.37 0.54 -7.62
N ARG A 104 -8.95 1.65 -7.16
CA ARG A 104 -10.40 1.73 -6.96
C ARG A 104 -11.18 1.57 -8.28
N CYS A 105 -10.65 2.05 -9.41
CA CYS A 105 -11.32 1.92 -10.71
C CYS A 105 -11.51 0.44 -11.12
N VAL A 106 -10.48 -0.38 -10.97
CA VAL A 106 -10.54 -1.82 -11.26
C VAL A 106 -11.57 -2.51 -10.35
N LEU A 107 -11.58 -2.17 -9.06
CA LEU A 107 -12.56 -2.66 -8.11
C LEU A 107 -14.00 -2.28 -8.49
N THR A 108 -14.25 -1.01 -8.83
CA THR A 108 -15.58 -0.56 -9.22
C THR A 108 -16.05 -1.24 -10.50
N THR A 109 -15.17 -1.39 -11.49
CA THR A 109 -15.49 -2.09 -12.73
C THR A 109 -15.85 -3.54 -12.47
N ALA A 110 -15.04 -4.27 -11.70
CA ALA A 110 -15.32 -5.66 -11.36
C ALA A 110 -16.64 -5.80 -10.57
N LEU A 111 -16.88 -4.93 -9.59
CA LEU A 111 -18.11 -4.96 -8.80
C LEU A 111 -19.35 -4.67 -9.65
N SER A 112 -19.29 -3.72 -10.58
CA SER A 112 -20.38 -3.40 -11.51
C SER A 112 -20.62 -4.50 -12.55
N SER A 113 -19.61 -5.29 -12.92
CA SER A 113 -19.79 -6.43 -13.83
C SER A 113 -20.50 -7.63 -13.18
N HIS A 114 -20.53 -7.67 -11.84
CA HIS A 114 -21.12 -8.77 -11.06
C HIS A 114 -22.29 -8.31 -10.17
N SER A 115 -22.70 -7.04 -10.28
CA SER A 115 -23.81 -6.46 -9.52
C SER A 115 -25.16 -6.96 -10.02
#